data_AF-A0AAN5ASW2-F1
#
_entry.id   AF-A0AAN5ASW2-F1
#
_cell.length_a   1.000
_cell.length_b   1.000
_cell.length_c   1.000
_cell.angle_alpha   90.00
_cell.angle_beta   90.00
_cell.angle_gamma   90.00
#
_symmetry.space_group_name_H-M   'P 1'
#
loop_
_entity.id
_entity.type
_entity.pdbx_description
1 polymer ?
#
loop_
_entity_poly.entity_id
_entity_poly.type
_entity_poly.pdbx_seq_one_letter_code
_entity_poly.pdbx_strand_id
1 'polypeptide(L)' 'MTRAAITAISWDPQIKAYYKRKTGEGKHKASVINAVRAKIIARCFAVIKRKTPFVTLRA' A
#
# COMPACT_ATOMS: atom_id res chain seq x y z
N MET A 1 -9.75 -4.83 -7.71
CA MET A 1 -8.55 -4.35 -6.99
C MET A 1 -8.05 -5.26 -5.86
N THR A 2 -8.88 -6.14 -5.27
CA THR A 2 -8.47 -7.00 -4.14
C THR A 2 -7.21 -7.83 -4.39
N ARG A 3 -7.09 -8.46 -5.58
CA ARG A 3 -5.89 -9.22 -5.96
C ARG A 3 -4.62 -8.36 -6.01
N ALA A 4 -4.71 -7.12 -6.53
CA ALA A 4 -3.58 -6.19 -6.56
C ALA A 4 -3.11 -5.82 -5.15
N ALA A 5 -4.03 -5.60 -4.21
CA ALA A 5 -3.68 -5.34 -2.81
C ALA A 5 -2.99 -6.54 -2.15
N ILE A 6 -3.49 -7.76 -2.38
CA ILE A 6 -2.88 -8.99 -1.85
C ILE A 6 -1.47 -9.18 -2.42
N THR A 7 -1.30 -9.06 -3.74
CA THR A 7 0.02 -9.16 -4.38
C THR A 7 0.98 -8.10 -3.84
N ALA A 8 0.52 -6.86 -3.67
CA ALA A 8 1.34 -5.79 -3.12
C ALA A 8 1.75 -6.06 -1.66
N ILE A 9 0.88 -6.64 -0.83
CA ILE A 9 1.24 -7.05 0.54
C ILE A 9 2.33 -8.13 0.54
N SER A 10 2.32 -9.03 -0.43
CA SER A 10 3.33 -10.09 -0.52
C SER A 10 4.70 -9.59 -0.98
N TRP A 11 4.73 -8.71 -1.99
CA TRP A 11 5.94 -8.38 -2.75
C TRP A 11 6.49 -6.97 -2.53
N ASP A 12 5.67 -5.98 -2.17
CA ASP A 12 6.13 -4.61 -1.92
C ASP A 12 6.45 -4.43 -0.41
N PRO A 13 7.72 -4.20 -0.04
CA PRO A 13 8.11 -4.11 1.38
C PRO A 13 7.39 -2.99 2.14
N GLN A 14 7.12 -1.86 1.47
CA GLN A 14 6.45 -0.72 2.10
C GLN A 14 4.95 -1.00 2.34
N ILE A 15 4.27 -1.65 1.39
CA ILE A 15 2.88 -2.09 1.56
C ILE A 15 2.81 -3.17 2.63
N LYS A 16 3.75 -4.12 2.65
CA LYS A 16 3.82 -5.16 3.68
C LYS A 16 3.99 -4.56 5.08
N ALA A 17 4.90 -3.61 5.24
CA ALA A 17 5.08 -2.88 6.49
C ALA A 17 3.82 -2.09 6.88
N TYR A 18 3.18 -1.42 5.92
CA TYR A 18 1.92 -0.70 6.14
C TYR A 18 0.79 -1.62 6.59
N TYR A 19 0.65 -2.79 5.96
CA TYR A 19 -0.32 -3.82 6.33
C TYR A 19 -0.06 -4.32 7.76
N LYS A 20 1.18 -4.73 8.07
CA LYS A 20 1.58 -5.21 9.41
C LYS A 20 1.30 -4.19 10.50
N ARG A 21 1.65 -2.92 10.26
CA ARG A 21 1.35 -1.82 11.20
C ARG A 21 -0.15 -1.68 11.44
N LYS A 22 -0.95 -1.65 10.38
CA LYS A 22 -2.40 -1.50 10.47
C LYS A 22 -3.11 -2.69 11.11
N THR A 23 -2.62 -3.92 10.91
CA THR A 23 -3.12 -5.09 11.63
C THR A 23 -2.70 -5.08 13.10
N GLY A 24 -1.51 -4.55 13.43
CA GLY A 24 -1.04 -4.38 14.80
C GLY A 24 -1.87 -3.35 15.60
N GLU A 25 -2.55 -2.42 14.92
CA GLU A 25 -3.53 -1.50 15.52
C GLU A 25 -4.86 -2.20 15.92
N GLY A 26 -4.96 -3.53 15.82
CA GLY A 26 -6.18 -4.30 16.17
C GLY A 26 -7.30 -4.22 15.14
N LYS A 27 -7.03 -3.71 13.93
CA LYS A 27 -8.05 -3.50 12.89
C LYS A 27 -8.42 -4.79 12.18
N HIS A 28 -9.70 -4.92 11.83
CA HIS A 28 -10.19 -6.04 11.04
C HIS A 28 -9.46 -6.14 9.68
N LYS A 29 -9.03 -7.35 9.31
CA LYS A 29 -8.19 -7.61 8.12
C LYS A 29 -8.79 -7.03 6.84
N ALA A 30 -10.10 -7.14 6.64
CA ALA A 30 -10.78 -6.59 5.45
C ALA A 30 -10.69 -5.05 5.37
N SER A 31 -10.76 -4.36 6.52
CA SER A 31 -10.60 -2.91 6.60
C SER A 31 -9.15 -2.51 6.28
N VAL A 32 -8.17 -3.28 6.77
CA VAL A 32 -6.75 -3.07 6.44
C VAL A 32 -6.50 -3.27 4.94
N ILE A 33 -7.08 -4.29 4.31
CA ILE A 33 -6.99 -4.50 2.85
C ILE A 33 -7.61 -3.31 2.09
N ASN A 34 -8.72 -2.74 2.59
CA ASN A 34 -9.28 -1.52 2.02
C ASN A 34 -8.32 -0.32 2.12
N ALA A 35 -7.65 -0.16 3.27
CA ALA A 35 -6.63 0.87 3.45
C ALA A 35 -5.42 0.67 2.51
N VAL A 36 -5.02 -0.58 2.24
CA VAL A 36 -3.98 -0.90 1.26
C VAL A 36 -4.40 -0.51 -0.15
N ARG A 37 -5.65 -0.80 -0.56
CA ARG A 37 -6.20 -0.36 -1.85
C ARG A 37 -6.12 1.16 -2.00
N ALA A 38 -6.59 1.91 -1.01
CA ALA A 38 -6.50 3.37 -1.01
C ALA A 38 -5.04 3.86 -1.08
N LYS A 39 -4.12 3.21 -0.38
CA LYS A 39 -2.69 3.57 -0.39
C LYS A 39 -2.06 3.42 -1.77
N ILE A 40 -2.39 2.35 -2.52
CA ILE A 40 -1.89 2.13 -3.88
C ILE A 40 -2.38 3.24 -4.81
N ILE A 41 -3.69 3.55 -4.77
CA ILE A 41 -4.29 4.64 -5.58
C ILE A 41 -3.61 5.97 -5.27
N ALA A 42 -3.42 6.29 -3.98
CA ALA A 42 -2.77 7.51 -3.55
C ALA A 42 -1.32 7.63 -4.05
N ARG A 43 -0.57 6.52 -4.11
CA ARG A 43 0.79 6.53 -4.70
C ARG A 43 0.76 6.88 -6.18
N CYS A 44 -0.16 6.33 -6.96
CA CYS A 44 -0.31 6.65 -8.37
C CYS A 44 -0.61 8.14 -8.58
N PHE A 45 -1.57 8.69 -7.83
CA PHE A 45 -1.89 10.11 -7.91
C PHE A 45 -0.72 11.01 -7.49
N ALA A 46 0.05 10.62 -6.47
CA ALA A 46 1.23 11.37 -6.05
C ALA A 46 2.30 11.44 -7.15
N VAL A 47 2.53 10.34 -7.87
CA VAL A 47 3.47 10.28 -9.01
C VAL A 47 3.00 11.18 -10.15
N ILE A 48 1.72 11.07 -10.52
CA ILE A 48 1.10 11.89 -11.58
C ILE A 48 1.24 13.39 -11.24
N LYS A 49 0.89 13.77 -10.01
CA LYS A 49 0.96 15.17 -9.56
C LYS A 49 2.39 15.69 -9.55
N ARG A 50 3.37 14.88 -9.14
CA ARG A 50 4.78 15.29 -9.04
C ARG A 50 5.49 15.35 -10.40
N LYS A 51 4.96 14.70 -11.43
CA LYS A 51 5.56 14.59 -12.78
C LYS A 51 7.00 14.03 -12.78
N THR A 52 7.34 13.24 -11.77
CA THR A 52 8.62 12.55 -11.68
C THR A 52 8.36 11.05 -11.52
N PRO A 53 9.25 10.17 -12.00
CA PRO A 53 9.09 8.72 -11.82
C PRO A 53 8.89 8.29 -10.37
N PHE A 54 8.22 7.15 -10.18
CA PHE A 54 8.13 6.51 -8.88
C PHE A 54 9.53 6.04 -8.45
N VAL A 55 9.92 6.38 -7.22
CA VAL A 55 11.21 5.98 -6.66
C VAL A 55 10.95 4.96 -5.57
N THR A 56 11.56 3.78 -5.71
CA THR A 56 11.55 2.75 -4.67
C THR A 56 12.48 3.21 -3.55
N LEU A 57 11.91 3.78 -2.48
CA LEU A 57 12.68 4.04 -1.26
C LEU A 57 12.99 2.68 -0.63
N ARG A 58 14.22 2.21 -0.82
CA ARG A 58 14.76 1.09 -0.05
C ARG A 58 14.85 1.56 1.41
N ALA A 59 14.17 0.84 2.29
CA ALA A 59 14.48 0.84 3.72
C ALA A 59 15.56 -0.19 3.95
#